data_AF-A0A0R1V7H1-F1
#
_entry.id   AF-A0A0R1V7H1-F1
#
_cell.length_a   1.000
_cell.length_b   1.000
_cell.length_c   1.000
_cell.angle_alpha   90.00
_cell.angle_beta   90.00
_cell.angle_gamma   90.00
#
_symmetry.space_group_name_H-M   'P 1'
#
loop_
_entity.id
_entity.type
_entity.pdbx_description
1 polymer ?
#
loop_
_entity_poly.entity_id
_entity_poly.type
_entity_poly.pdbx_seq_one_letter_code
_entity_poly.pdbx_strand_id
1 'polypeptide(L)'
;MIKKEEKIMAKLNEERATWIYKKMNDIRNFEDQVHQIFATGSIPGFVHLYAGEEAVAVGVCAHLTDDDYITSTHRGHGHCIAKDCSLDHMMAEIYGKETGLCKGKGGSMHIADIDKGMLGANGMVGGGFPIAIGAALRNQYLKTKDVVVCFFGDGAANEGTFHESINMASIWKLPVVFVNENNSFGEATPQWYSSGSKKIADRGSAWNSK
;
A
#
# COMPACT_ATOMS: atom_id res chain seq x y z
N MET A 1 -29.83 12.35 -1.54
CA MET A 1 -28.53 11.75 -1.89
C MET A 1 -27.47 12.82 -2.15
N ILE A 2 -27.76 13.84 -2.96
CA ILE A 2 -26.87 14.99 -3.28
C ILE A 2 -26.27 15.68 -2.03
N LYS A 3 -27.06 15.91 -0.97
CA LYS A 3 -26.58 16.56 0.28
C LYS A 3 -25.60 15.74 1.14
N LYS A 4 -25.44 14.44 0.87
CA LYS A 4 -24.51 13.56 1.60
C LYS A 4 -23.15 13.50 0.90
N GLU A 5 -23.14 13.63 -0.43
CA GLU A 5 -21.93 13.76 -1.25
C GLU A 5 -21.22 15.11 -1.02
N GLU A 6 -21.98 16.20 -0.87
CA GLU A 6 -21.43 17.52 -0.51
C GLU A 6 -20.70 17.55 0.84
N LYS A 7 -20.99 16.59 1.73
CA LYS A 7 -20.41 16.52 3.08
C LYS A 7 -19.14 15.64 3.15
N ILE A 8 -18.89 14.79 2.15
CA ILE A 8 -17.77 13.85 2.11
C ILE A 8 -16.57 14.41 1.35
N MET A 9 -16.81 15.38 0.46
CA MET A 9 -15.74 16.22 -0.06
C MET A 9 -15.33 17.22 1.03
N ALA A 10 -14.43 16.82 1.94
CA ALA A 10 -13.55 17.80 2.56
C ALA A 10 -12.95 18.60 1.40
N LYS A 11 -13.37 19.86 1.22
CA LYS A 11 -12.98 20.67 0.05
C LYS A 11 -11.47 20.54 -0.11
N LEU A 12 -11.05 19.86 -1.17
CA LEU A 12 -9.64 19.74 -1.52
C LEU A 12 -9.12 21.16 -1.68
N ASN A 13 -8.38 21.64 -0.68
CA ASN A 13 -7.81 22.96 -0.73
C ASN A 13 -6.58 22.95 -1.65
N GLU A 14 -6.14 24.13 -2.08
CA GLU A 14 -5.02 24.26 -3.01
C GLU A 14 -3.75 23.59 -2.50
N GLU A 15 -3.48 23.72 -1.20
CA GLU A 15 -2.33 23.10 -0.54
C GLU A 15 -2.34 21.58 -0.66
N ARG A 16 -3.47 20.94 -0.36
CA ARG A 16 -3.63 19.48 -0.42
C ARG A 16 -3.68 18.97 -1.85
N ALA A 17 -4.32 19.70 -2.76
CA ALA A 17 -4.25 19.38 -4.19
C ALA A 17 -2.82 19.42 -4.71
N THR A 18 -2.06 20.44 -4.31
CA THR A 18 -0.64 20.61 -4.66
C THR A 18 0.20 19.49 -4.08
N TRP A 19 -0.02 19.11 -2.81
CA TRP A 19 0.67 17.98 -2.19
C TRP A 19 0.38 16.67 -2.93
N ILE A 20 -0.88 16.37 -3.23
CA ILE A 20 -1.27 15.15 -3.97
C ILE A 20 -0.59 15.12 -5.34
N TYR A 21 -0.66 16.22 -6.09
CA TYR A 21 -0.03 16.31 -7.40
C TYR A 21 1.48 16.13 -7.34
N LYS A 22 2.15 16.79 -6.39
CA LYS A 22 3.60 16.64 -6.17
C LYS A 22 3.96 15.21 -5.83
N LYS A 23 3.25 14.57 -4.90
CA LYS A 23 3.52 13.18 -4.49
C LYS A 23 3.35 12.19 -5.63
N MET A 24 2.33 12.33 -6.47
CA MET A 24 2.18 11.48 -7.66
C MET A 24 3.36 11.66 -8.64
N ASN A 25 3.85 12.89 -8.81
CA ASN A 25 5.03 13.15 -9.64
C ASN A 25 6.32 12.64 -8.99
N ASP A 26 6.48 12.75 -7.67
CA ASP A 26 7.62 12.20 -6.95
C ASP A 26 7.71 10.68 -7.15
N ILE A 27 6.56 9.98 -7.04
CA ILE A 27 6.48 8.55 -7.33
C ILE A 27 6.88 8.28 -8.78
N ARG A 28 6.23 8.92 -9.77
CA ARG A 28 6.55 8.68 -11.18
C ARG A 28 8.02 8.92 -11.50
N ASN A 29 8.58 10.04 -11.05
CA ASN A 29 9.97 10.39 -11.30
C ASN A 29 10.93 9.41 -10.62
N PHE A 30 10.63 8.97 -9.39
CA PHE A 30 11.43 7.97 -8.70
C PHE A 30 11.41 6.63 -9.45
N GLU A 31 10.24 6.16 -9.84
CA GLU A 31 10.03 4.92 -10.60
C GLU A 31 10.76 4.93 -11.94
N ASP A 32 10.64 6.03 -12.71
CA ASP A 32 11.33 6.18 -14.00
C ASP A 32 12.86 6.16 -13.84
N GLN A 33 13.39 6.77 -12.78
CA GLN A 33 14.82 6.73 -12.48
C GLN A 33 15.28 5.34 -12.04
N VAL A 34 14.53 4.68 -11.16
CA VAL A 34 14.81 3.29 -10.75
C VAL A 34 14.80 2.37 -11.96
N HIS A 35 13.86 2.55 -12.90
CA HIS A 35 13.81 1.77 -14.14
C HIS A 35 15.06 1.96 -15.00
N GLN A 36 15.50 3.20 -15.21
CA GLN A 36 16.70 3.51 -16.00
C GLN A 36 17.97 2.93 -15.36
N ILE A 37 18.12 3.08 -14.05
CA ILE A 37 19.28 2.56 -13.30
C ILE A 37 19.24 1.03 -13.23
N PHE A 38 18.06 0.42 -13.09
CA PHE A 38 17.94 -1.04 -13.07
C PHE A 38 18.41 -1.63 -14.41
N ALA A 39 18.09 -0.98 -15.53
CA ALA A 39 18.53 -1.40 -16.86
C ALA A 39 20.05 -1.37 -17.04
N THR A 40 20.81 -0.62 -16.24
CA THR A 40 22.28 -0.64 -16.27
C THR A 40 22.88 -1.82 -15.49
N GLY A 41 22.07 -2.59 -14.75
CA GLY A 41 22.51 -3.68 -13.89
C GLY A 41 23.19 -3.21 -12.59
N SER A 42 23.05 -1.93 -12.22
CA SER A 42 23.70 -1.37 -11.03
C SER A 42 22.94 -1.60 -9.72
N ILE A 43 21.66 -1.95 -9.78
CA ILE A 43 20.83 -2.27 -8.61
C ILE A 43 20.93 -3.78 -8.31
N PRO A 44 21.25 -4.19 -7.07
CA PRO A 44 21.21 -5.60 -6.70
C PRO A 44 19.77 -6.11 -6.61
N GLY A 45 19.53 -7.33 -7.11
CA GLY A 45 18.23 -7.99 -7.02
C GLY A 45 17.25 -7.54 -8.10
N PHE A 46 15.95 -7.46 -7.75
CA PHE A 46 14.87 -7.11 -8.66
C PHE A 46 14.12 -5.86 -8.17
N VAL A 47 13.57 -5.09 -9.11
CA VAL A 47 12.69 -3.96 -8.83
C VAL A 47 11.28 -4.26 -9.35
N HIS A 48 10.27 -3.85 -8.58
CA HIS A 48 8.87 -3.98 -8.96
C HIS A 48 8.24 -2.61 -8.94
N LEU A 49 8.04 -2.06 -10.13
CA LEU A 49 7.64 -0.67 -10.28
C LEU A 49 6.15 -0.48 -9.91
N TYR A 50 5.86 0.67 -9.31
CA TYR A 50 4.50 1.14 -8.97
C TYR A 50 3.94 2.15 -10.00
N ALA A 51 4.68 2.41 -11.08
CA ALA A 51 4.26 3.33 -12.13
C ALA A 51 2.87 2.97 -12.71
N GLY A 52 1.95 3.93 -12.69
CA GLY A 52 0.56 3.78 -13.13
C GLY A 52 -0.46 3.61 -12.01
N GLU A 53 -0.02 3.38 -10.76
CA GLU A 53 -0.88 3.19 -9.59
C GLU A 53 -0.81 4.39 -8.62
N GLU A 54 -0.11 5.48 -8.98
CA GLU A 54 0.24 6.60 -8.09
C GLU A 54 -0.97 7.24 -7.41
N ALA A 55 -2.07 7.38 -8.15
CA ALA A 55 -3.29 7.99 -7.65
C ALA A 55 -3.93 7.20 -6.50
N VAL A 56 -3.74 5.87 -6.46
CA VAL A 56 -4.31 5.00 -5.43
C VAL A 56 -3.56 5.20 -4.12
N ALA A 57 -2.25 4.99 -4.09
CA ALA A 57 -1.43 5.21 -2.90
C ALA A 57 -1.58 6.64 -2.37
N VAL A 58 -1.41 7.67 -3.21
CA VAL A 58 -1.43 9.06 -2.77
C VAL A 58 -2.83 9.50 -2.33
N GLY A 59 -3.87 9.09 -3.05
CA GLY A 59 -5.25 9.41 -2.69
C GLY A 59 -5.64 8.87 -1.32
N VAL A 60 -5.23 7.64 -1.00
CA VAL A 60 -5.45 7.03 0.31
C VAL A 60 -4.56 7.70 1.37
N CYS A 61 -3.26 7.76 1.15
CA CYS A 61 -2.30 8.26 2.14
C CYS A 61 -2.46 9.76 2.45
N ALA A 62 -3.07 10.55 1.57
CA ALA A 62 -3.43 11.93 1.87
C ALA A 62 -4.28 12.06 3.15
N HIS A 63 -5.02 11.01 3.51
CA HIS A 63 -5.93 10.98 4.67
C HIS A 63 -5.29 10.40 5.94
N LEU A 64 -4.04 9.98 5.85
CA LEU A 64 -3.33 9.29 6.93
C LEU A 64 -2.32 10.23 7.62
N THR A 65 -2.01 9.95 8.88
CA THR A 65 -0.89 10.54 9.61
C THR A 65 0.25 9.53 9.76
N ASP A 66 1.34 9.92 10.41
CA ASP A 66 2.45 9.02 10.76
C ASP A 66 2.05 7.96 11.82
N ASP A 67 0.96 8.19 12.56
CA ASP A 67 0.40 7.24 13.54
C ASP A 67 -0.44 6.13 12.87
N ASP A 68 -0.95 6.38 11.66
CA ASP A 68 -1.69 5.40 10.88
C ASP A 68 -0.73 4.43 10.18
N TYR A 69 -1.04 3.14 10.28
CA TYR A 69 -0.20 2.10 9.70
C TYR A 69 -0.64 1.75 8.28
N ILE A 70 0.33 1.41 7.43
CA ILE A 70 0.06 0.75 6.16
C ILE A 70 0.86 -0.54 6.03
N THR A 71 0.24 -1.55 5.42
CA THR A 71 0.95 -2.70 4.85
C THR A 71 0.93 -2.60 3.34
N SER A 72 2.05 -2.92 2.72
CA SER A 72 2.28 -2.74 1.30
C SER A 72 2.47 -4.07 0.57
N THR A 73 2.71 -3.99 -0.74
CA THR A 73 2.93 -5.13 -1.64
C THR A 73 4.42 -5.19 -2.05
N HIS A 74 4.74 -6.05 -3.02
CA HIS A 74 6.07 -6.06 -3.65
C HIS A 74 6.33 -4.79 -4.48
N ARG A 75 5.27 -4.10 -4.94
CA ARG A 75 5.33 -2.79 -5.63
C ARG A 75 5.31 -1.64 -4.62
N GLY A 76 6.13 -1.74 -3.59
CA GLY A 76 5.94 -0.94 -2.38
C GLY A 76 6.46 0.49 -2.44
N HIS A 77 7.17 0.89 -3.49
CA HIS A 77 7.83 2.20 -3.56
C HIS A 77 6.82 3.34 -3.51
N GLY A 78 5.76 3.28 -4.31
CA GLY A 78 4.70 4.29 -4.28
C GLY A 78 4.04 4.45 -2.91
N HIS A 79 3.78 3.34 -2.21
CA HIS A 79 3.27 3.38 -0.84
C HIS A 79 4.23 4.06 0.15
N CYS A 80 5.53 3.77 0.06
CA CYS A 80 6.54 4.41 0.90
C CYS A 80 6.57 5.93 0.66
N ILE A 81 6.62 6.35 -0.61
CA ILE A 81 6.68 7.76 -1.00
C ILE A 81 5.39 8.49 -0.59
N ALA A 82 4.23 7.84 -0.73
CA ALA A 82 2.94 8.37 -0.33
C ALA A 82 2.80 8.51 1.20
N LYS A 83 3.55 7.72 1.99
CA LYS A 83 3.70 7.86 3.45
C LYS A 83 4.89 8.73 3.86
N ASP A 84 5.45 9.51 2.93
CA ASP A 84 6.55 10.44 3.18
C ASP A 84 7.84 9.78 3.71
N CYS A 85 8.11 8.52 3.33
CA CYS A 85 9.43 7.93 3.48
C CYS A 85 10.48 8.73 2.68
N SER A 86 11.70 8.83 3.21
CA SER A 86 12.79 9.58 2.57
C SER A 86 13.23 8.94 1.25
N LEU A 87 13.14 9.69 0.15
CA LEU A 87 13.59 9.23 -1.18
C LEU A 87 15.07 8.85 -1.20
N ASP A 88 15.92 9.62 -0.52
CA ASP A 88 17.36 9.36 -0.46
C ASP A 88 17.66 8.06 0.27
N HIS A 89 17.00 7.82 1.40
CA HIS A 89 17.17 6.58 2.16
C HIS A 89 16.49 5.39 1.48
N MET A 90 15.39 5.60 0.75
CA MET A 90 14.80 4.58 -0.11
C MET A 90 15.77 4.17 -1.21
N MET A 91 16.38 5.13 -1.92
CA MET A 91 17.34 4.81 -2.96
C MET A 91 18.60 4.14 -2.38
N ALA A 92 19.07 4.60 -1.22
CA ALA A 92 20.16 3.93 -0.49
C ALA A 92 19.80 2.48 -0.14
N GLU A 93 18.56 2.22 0.29
CA GLU A 93 18.06 0.87 0.57
C GLU A 93 18.05 -0.01 -0.68
N ILE A 94 17.55 0.51 -1.80
CA ILE A 94 17.54 -0.19 -3.11
C ILE A 94 18.97 -0.56 -3.55
N TYR A 95 19.95 0.31 -3.29
CA TYR A 95 21.37 0.03 -3.56
C TYR A 95 22.05 -0.87 -2.51
N GLY A 96 21.34 -1.32 -1.47
CA GLY A 96 21.93 -2.12 -0.40
C GLY A 96 22.93 -1.37 0.48
N LYS A 97 22.79 -0.05 0.62
CA LYS A 97 23.68 0.78 1.44
C LYS A 97 23.23 0.81 2.89
N GLU A 98 24.19 0.94 3.81
CA GLU A 98 23.93 1.02 5.27
C GLU A 98 23.05 2.23 5.66
N THR A 99 23.08 3.30 4.87
CA THR A 99 22.21 4.48 5.06
C THR A 99 20.77 4.28 4.55
N GLY A 100 20.44 3.08 4.06
CA GLY A 100 19.08 2.73 3.69
C GLY A 100 18.14 2.66 4.90
N LEU A 101 16.83 2.81 4.65
CA LEU A 101 15.80 2.77 5.69
C LEU A 101 15.85 1.49 6.56
N CYS A 102 16.29 0.37 5.98
CA CYS A 102 16.47 -0.92 6.64
C CYS A 102 17.95 -1.35 6.67
N LYS A 103 18.88 -0.40 6.57
CA LYS A 103 20.33 -0.59 6.54
C LYS A 103 20.81 -1.42 5.34
N GLY A 104 20.11 -1.32 4.20
CA GLY A 104 20.47 -1.99 2.95
C GLY A 104 20.17 -3.49 2.93
N LYS A 105 19.37 -3.99 3.88
CA LYS A 105 19.06 -5.42 4.02
C LYS A 105 17.74 -5.83 3.39
N GLY A 106 16.80 -4.90 3.28
CA GLY A 106 15.49 -5.14 2.69
C GLY A 106 15.50 -5.02 1.18
N GLY A 107 16.31 -4.09 0.65
CA GLY A 107 16.33 -3.80 -0.78
C GLY A 107 14.97 -3.33 -1.30
N SER A 108 14.76 -3.47 -2.60
CA SER A 108 13.60 -2.90 -3.31
C SER A 108 12.24 -3.41 -2.81
N MET A 109 12.12 -4.69 -2.45
CA MET A 109 10.83 -5.33 -2.09
C MET A 109 10.50 -5.31 -0.59
N HIS A 110 11.41 -4.85 0.27
CA HIS A 110 11.24 -4.91 1.73
C HIS A 110 11.55 -3.58 2.43
N ILE A 111 11.37 -2.46 1.74
CA ILE A 111 11.49 -1.12 2.32
C ILE A 111 10.42 -0.96 3.42
N ALA A 112 10.85 -0.55 4.61
CA ALA A 112 9.99 -0.25 5.76
C ALA A 112 10.47 1.01 6.48
N ASP A 113 9.54 1.77 7.04
CA ASP A 113 9.80 2.93 7.89
C ASP A 113 8.69 3.02 8.93
N ILE A 114 8.94 2.43 10.11
CA ILE A 114 7.93 2.28 11.16
C ILE A 114 7.57 3.65 11.76
N ASP A 115 8.49 4.60 11.77
CA ASP A 115 8.25 5.97 12.26
C ASP A 115 7.28 6.73 11.35
N LYS A 116 7.17 6.30 10.08
CA LYS A 116 6.15 6.76 9.12
C LYS A 116 4.91 5.88 9.07
N GLY A 117 4.80 4.87 9.93
CA GLY A 117 3.70 3.90 9.86
C GLY A 117 3.77 2.96 8.65
N MET A 118 4.88 2.93 7.90
CA MET A 118 5.09 2.03 6.77
C MET A 118 5.68 0.69 7.29
N LEU A 119 4.79 -0.28 7.56
CA LEU A 119 5.17 -1.56 8.19
C LEU A 119 6.02 -2.49 7.30
N GLY A 120 6.14 -2.14 6.02
CA GLY A 120 7.03 -2.80 5.08
C GLY A 120 6.36 -3.20 3.77
N ALA A 121 7.12 -3.04 2.69
CA ALA A 121 6.86 -3.72 1.43
C ALA A 121 7.10 -5.23 1.61
N ASN A 122 6.36 -6.05 0.86
CA ASN A 122 6.44 -7.50 1.02
C ASN A 122 6.45 -8.22 -0.32
N GLY A 123 7.51 -9.00 -0.55
CA GLY A 123 7.62 -9.93 -1.68
C GLY A 123 6.62 -11.10 -1.61
N MET A 124 6.13 -11.45 -0.41
CA MET A 124 5.14 -12.51 -0.23
C MET A 124 3.73 -12.01 -0.58
N VAL A 125 3.16 -12.55 -1.66
CA VAL A 125 1.78 -12.29 -2.05
C VAL A 125 0.83 -12.66 -0.90
N GLY A 126 -0.05 -11.74 -0.54
CA GLY A 126 -0.98 -11.91 0.59
C GLY A 126 -0.34 -11.83 1.99
N GLY A 127 0.95 -11.54 2.11
CA GLY A 127 1.62 -11.42 3.42
C GLY A 127 1.22 -10.17 4.21
N GLY A 128 0.72 -9.13 3.55
CA GLY A 128 0.28 -7.89 4.20
C GLY A 128 -0.99 -8.05 5.05
N PHE A 129 -1.92 -8.94 4.65
CA PHE A 129 -3.21 -9.09 5.33
C PHE A 129 -3.08 -9.42 6.83
N PRO A 130 -2.37 -10.48 7.27
CA PRO A 130 -2.27 -10.80 8.69
C PRO A 130 -1.49 -9.74 9.48
N ILE A 131 -0.52 -9.07 8.86
CA ILE A 131 0.23 -7.97 9.49
C ILE A 131 -0.72 -6.80 9.78
N ALA A 132 -1.58 -6.45 8.82
CA ALA A 132 -2.58 -5.39 8.98
C ALA A 132 -3.57 -5.70 10.11
N ILE A 133 -3.99 -6.97 10.22
CA ILE A 133 -4.85 -7.42 11.33
C ILE A 133 -4.16 -7.25 12.68
N GLY A 134 -2.89 -7.65 12.80
CA GLY A 134 -2.12 -7.46 14.03
C GLY A 134 -2.00 -5.99 14.44
N ALA A 135 -1.71 -5.12 13.48
CA ALA A 135 -1.61 -3.68 13.72
C ALA A 135 -2.98 -3.06 14.11
N ALA A 136 -4.06 -3.46 13.46
CA ALA A 136 -5.41 -3.00 13.79
C ALA A 136 -5.88 -3.50 15.16
N LEU A 137 -5.54 -4.74 15.52
CA LEU A 137 -5.75 -5.29 16.86
C LEU A 137 -4.99 -4.49 17.92
N ARG A 138 -3.73 -4.10 17.64
CA ARG A 138 -2.94 -3.22 18.52
C ARG A 138 -3.63 -1.88 18.75
N ASN A 139 -4.14 -1.23 17.70
CA ASN A 139 -4.86 0.04 17.83
C ASN A 139 -6.12 -0.11 18.70
N GLN A 140 -6.89 -1.18 18.50
CA GLN A 140 -8.05 -1.48 19.32
C GLN A 140 -7.68 -1.76 20.80
N TYR A 141 -6.64 -2.57 21.03
CA TYR A 141 -6.17 -2.95 22.37
C TYR A 141 -5.67 -1.73 23.16
N LEU A 142 -4.88 -0.88 22.52
CA LEU A 142 -4.34 0.35 23.12
C LEU A 142 -5.34 1.51 23.11
N LYS A 143 -6.53 1.32 22.52
CA LYS A 143 -7.59 2.33 22.40
C LYS A 143 -7.11 3.60 21.69
N THR A 144 -6.27 3.45 20.68
CA THR A 144 -5.88 4.58 19.82
C THR A 144 -6.98 4.87 18.80
N LYS A 145 -6.87 6.00 18.11
CA LYS A 145 -7.82 6.40 17.05
C LYS A 145 -7.31 6.11 15.65
N ASP A 146 -6.11 5.53 15.56
CA ASP A 146 -5.36 5.32 14.35
C ASP A 146 -5.97 4.15 13.56
N VAL A 147 -5.87 4.23 12.23
CA VAL A 147 -6.36 3.21 11.30
C VAL A 147 -5.21 2.46 10.66
N VAL A 148 -5.52 1.29 10.11
CA VAL A 148 -4.57 0.51 9.32
C VAL A 148 -5.08 0.37 7.89
N VAL A 149 -4.23 0.65 6.91
CA VAL A 149 -4.54 0.43 5.49
C VAL A 149 -3.74 -0.75 4.95
N CYS A 150 -4.44 -1.74 4.40
CA CYS A 150 -3.82 -2.88 3.74
C CYS A 150 -3.96 -2.74 2.23
N PHE A 151 -2.88 -2.38 1.54
CA PHE A 151 -2.82 -2.38 0.07
C PHE A 151 -2.56 -3.80 -0.47
N PHE A 152 -3.23 -4.18 -1.55
CA PHE A 152 -3.08 -5.49 -2.19
C PHE A 152 -3.55 -5.51 -3.64
N GLY A 153 -2.89 -6.28 -4.49
CA GLY A 153 -3.30 -6.48 -5.89
C GLY A 153 -4.44 -7.48 -6.07
N ASP A 154 -5.04 -7.53 -7.27
CA ASP A 154 -6.13 -8.46 -7.59
C ASP A 154 -5.73 -9.94 -7.48
N GLY A 155 -4.50 -10.29 -7.86
CA GLY A 155 -3.97 -11.64 -7.65
C GLY A 155 -3.89 -12.04 -6.16
N ALA A 156 -3.50 -11.10 -5.29
CA ALA A 156 -3.38 -11.34 -3.85
C ALA A 156 -4.74 -11.58 -3.17
N ALA A 157 -5.84 -11.10 -3.76
CA ALA A 157 -7.19 -11.34 -3.25
C ALA A 157 -7.59 -12.83 -3.27
N ASN A 158 -6.86 -13.67 -4.00
CA ASN A 158 -7.10 -15.11 -4.08
C ASN A 158 -6.34 -15.93 -3.03
N GLU A 159 -5.47 -15.28 -2.24
CA GLU A 159 -4.75 -15.94 -1.16
C GLU A 159 -5.69 -16.28 0.01
N GLY A 160 -5.45 -17.41 0.70
CA GLY A 160 -6.24 -17.81 1.87
C GLY A 160 -6.21 -16.75 2.98
N THR A 161 -5.06 -16.09 3.15
CA THR A 161 -4.84 -15.05 4.16
C THR A 161 -5.76 -13.84 3.97
N PHE A 162 -6.21 -13.54 2.75
CA PHE A 162 -7.21 -12.50 2.48
C PHE A 162 -8.54 -12.84 3.17
N HIS A 163 -9.04 -14.05 2.94
CA HIS A 163 -10.32 -14.52 3.47
C HIS A 163 -10.30 -14.63 5.00
N GLU A 164 -9.21 -15.17 5.55
CA GLU A 164 -9.01 -15.27 6.99
C GLU A 164 -8.97 -13.89 7.66
N SER A 165 -8.21 -12.96 7.08
CA SER A 165 -7.99 -11.63 7.64
C SER A 165 -9.25 -10.77 7.60
N ILE A 166 -9.98 -10.75 6.49
CA ILE A 166 -11.22 -9.95 6.40
C ILE A 166 -12.29 -10.49 7.34
N ASN A 167 -12.41 -11.83 7.42
CA ASN A 167 -13.33 -12.44 8.39
C ASN A 167 -12.97 -12.02 9.82
N MET A 168 -11.69 -12.11 10.19
CA MET A 168 -11.18 -11.72 11.51
C MET A 168 -11.41 -10.23 11.80
N ALA A 169 -11.12 -9.35 10.84
CA ALA A 169 -11.37 -7.91 10.93
C ALA A 169 -12.86 -7.62 11.22
N SER A 170 -13.76 -8.35 10.55
CA SER A 170 -15.20 -8.18 10.72
C SER A 170 -15.69 -8.62 12.10
N ILE A 171 -15.36 -9.84 12.54
CA ILE A 171 -15.84 -10.36 13.82
C ILE A 171 -15.30 -9.58 15.02
N TRP A 172 -14.08 -9.04 14.90
CA TRP A 172 -13.45 -8.23 15.96
C TRP A 172 -13.67 -6.73 15.78
N LYS A 173 -14.31 -6.30 14.69
CA LYS A 173 -14.57 -4.89 14.37
C LYS A 173 -13.28 -4.06 14.40
N LEU A 174 -12.23 -4.57 13.74
CA LEU A 174 -10.92 -3.94 13.72
C LEU A 174 -10.90 -2.68 12.85
N PRO A 175 -10.11 -1.64 13.21
CA PRO A 175 -9.97 -0.41 12.44
C PRO A 175 -9.02 -0.61 11.24
N VAL A 176 -9.42 -1.42 10.26
CA VAL A 176 -8.64 -1.72 9.06
C VAL A 176 -9.42 -1.42 7.78
N VAL A 177 -8.75 -0.84 6.79
CA VAL A 177 -9.25 -0.59 5.44
C VAL A 177 -8.45 -1.43 4.45
N PHE A 178 -9.14 -2.24 3.65
CA PHE A 178 -8.52 -3.05 2.60
C PHE A 178 -8.63 -2.30 1.27
N VAL A 179 -7.50 -1.94 0.67
CA VAL A 179 -7.43 -1.20 -0.60
C VAL A 179 -6.92 -2.12 -1.69
N ASN A 180 -7.81 -2.47 -2.62
CA ASN A 180 -7.45 -3.31 -3.75
C ASN A 180 -6.95 -2.47 -4.93
N GLU A 181 -5.72 -2.73 -5.34
CA GLU A 181 -5.06 -2.15 -6.52
C GLU A 181 -5.26 -3.09 -7.70
N ASN A 182 -6.45 -2.99 -8.32
CA ASN A 182 -6.82 -3.90 -9.40
C ASN A 182 -6.31 -3.37 -10.75
N ASN A 183 -5.18 -3.89 -11.20
CA ASN A 183 -4.65 -3.65 -12.55
C ASN A 183 -5.05 -4.75 -13.55
N SER A 184 -5.97 -5.64 -13.15
CA SER A 184 -6.55 -6.75 -13.90
C SER A 184 -5.64 -7.94 -14.19
N PHE A 185 -4.41 -7.95 -13.65
CA PHE A 185 -3.44 -9.01 -13.89
C PHE A 185 -2.63 -9.37 -12.64
N GLY A 186 -2.67 -10.66 -12.28
CA GLY A 186 -1.66 -11.29 -11.43
C GLY A 186 -0.49 -11.76 -12.28
N GLU A 187 0.51 -10.89 -12.47
CA GLU A 187 1.64 -11.13 -13.38
C GLU A 187 1.15 -11.42 -14.81
N ALA A 188 1.20 -12.67 -15.28
CA ALA A 188 0.70 -13.08 -16.59
C ALA A 188 -0.76 -13.59 -16.57
N THR A 189 -1.37 -13.67 -15.39
CA THR A 189 -2.69 -14.29 -15.20
C THR A 189 -3.77 -13.21 -15.15
N PRO A 190 -4.68 -13.14 -16.14
CA PRO A 190 -5.74 -12.15 -16.13
C PRO A 190 -6.78 -12.48 -15.05
N GLN A 191 -7.38 -11.45 -14.45
CA GLN A 191 -8.34 -11.59 -13.33
C GLN A 191 -9.50 -12.54 -13.66
N TRP A 192 -10.04 -12.51 -14.87
CA TRP A 192 -11.17 -13.37 -15.27
C TRP A 192 -10.83 -14.86 -15.27
N TYR A 193 -9.54 -15.22 -15.35
CA TYR A 193 -9.08 -16.61 -15.30
C TYR A 193 -8.93 -17.11 -13.87
N SER A 194 -8.46 -16.26 -12.96
CA SER A 194 -8.13 -16.62 -11.58
C SER A 194 -9.22 -16.32 -10.55
N SER A 195 -10.28 -15.60 -10.93
CA SER A 195 -11.33 -15.16 -10.01
C SER A 195 -12.73 -15.52 -10.50
N GLY A 196 -13.49 -16.26 -9.68
CA GLY A 196 -14.91 -16.51 -9.92
C GLY A 196 -15.81 -15.27 -9.72
N SER A 197 -15.38 -14.29 -8.92
CA SER A 197 -16.09 -13.02 -8.75
C SER A 197 -15.69 -12.02 -9.84
N LYS A 198 -16.67 -11.26 -10.38
CA LYS A 198 -16.38 -10.20 -11.36
C LYS A 198 -15.63 -9.01 -10.75
N LYS A 199 -15.99 -8.62 -9.53
CA LYS A 199 -15.32 -7.54 -8.78
C LYS A 199 -14.84 -8.08 -7.45
N ILE A 200 -13.63 -7.69 -7.06
CA ILE A 200 -13.07 -8.07 -5.76
C ILE A 200 -13.87 -7.42 -4.61
N ALA A 201 -14.37 -6.20 -4.82
CA ALA A 201 -15.24 -5.52 -3.85
C ALA A 201 -16.49 -6.33 -3.47
N ASP A 202 -17.07 -7.09 -4.40
CA ASP A 202 -18.25 -7.92 -4.14
C ASP A 202 -17.96 -9.03 -3.12
N ARG A 203 -16.70 -9.43 -2.95
CA ARG A 203 -16.31 -10.42 -1.93
C ARG A 203 -16.56 -9.87 -0.52
N GLY A 204 -16.42 -8.57 -0.31
CA GLY A 204 -16.58 -7.92 1.00
C GLY A 204 -17.92 -8.20 1.68
N SER A 205 -19.00 -8.39 0.90
CA SER A 205 -20.32 -8.69 1.45
C SER A 205 -20.40 -10.02 2.19
N ALA A 206 -19.55 -11.00 1.84
CA ALA A 206 -19.51 -12.29 2.51
C ALA A 206 -19.11 -12.17 4.01
N TRP A 207 -18.44 -11.09 4.38
CA TRP A 207 -17.96 -10.85 5.74
C TRP A 207 -18.60 -9.61 6.38
N ASN A 208 -19.71 -9.10 5.86
CA ASN A 208 -20.29 -7.82 6.30
C ASN A 208 -19.30 -6.64 6.29
N SER A 209 -18.28 -6.70 5.44
CA SER A 209 -17.38 -5.58 5.19
C SER A 209 -18.11 -4.55 4.30
N LYS A 210 -17.90 -3.27 4.58
CA LYS A 210 -18.56 -2.16 3.88
C LYS A 210 -17.65 -1.49 2.87
#